data_AF-A0A5C9CZ92-F1
#
_entry.id   AF-A0A5C9CZ92-F1
#
_cell.length_a   1.000
_cell.length_b   1.000
_cell.length_c   1.000
_cell.angle_alpha   90.00
_cell.angle_beta   90.00
_cell.angle_gamma   90.00
#
_symmetry.space_group_name_H-M   'P 1'
#
loop_
_entity.id
_entity.type
_entity.pdbx_description
1 polymer ?
#
loop_
_entity_poly.entity_id
_entity_poly.type
_entity_poly.pdbx_seq_one_letter_code
_entity_poly.pdbx_strand_id
1 'polypeptide(L)'
;MARSNKPAIVVGAGPAGLCAAIELKKAGASVILMDENSKPGGQLFKQIHKFFGSQEHKAGVRGFDIGRELLAESMELGMDVRLDTEVVGIQKGLQVWAVEKREKSYTIDAGALILATGATENALSFPGWTLPGVMTAGCAQTLINVHRVLPGKRVLMVGSGNVGVIVAYQLLQAGADVAAVIEAAPRLGGYGVHTAKVRRSGVPFHVSSTILKAEGSQSVEVAVIAKVDERFNPIPGTETSLEVDTICIAVGLTPSIELASLAGCEMMYVPELGGTMPRHDEFLRSSVPGVYVVGDIAGVEEASTAMEEGRLAGIHAAFSLGCMDEATMKERTGETIRRLWALRQGMFGEKRHLAKKRVVEKEGGNLR
;
A
#
# COMPACT_ATOMS: atom_id res chain seq x y z
N MET A 1 15.86 12.26 27.56
CA MET A 1 15.62 10.80 27.68
C MET A 1 16.96 10.08 27.70
N ALA A 2 17.09 8.98 28.44
CA ALA A 2 18.29 8.14 28.36
C ALA A 2 18.32 7.40 27.01
N ARG A 3 19.50 7.25 26.41
CA ARG A 3 19.66 6.56 25.12
C ARG A 3 19.38 5.07 25.29
N SER A 4 18.54 4.51 24.44
CA SER A 4 18.29 3.06 24.42
C SER A 4 19.50 2.33 23.82
N ASN A 5 19.88 1.20 24.43
CA ASN A 5 20.88 0.28 23.87
C ASN A 5 20.27 -0.76 22.92
N LYS A 6 18.93 -0.86 22.85
CA LYS A 6 18.23 -1.79 21.97
C LYS A 6 18.02 -1.16 20.58
N PRO A 7 18.09 -1.95 19.49
CA PRO A 7 17.84 -1.44 18.15
C PRO A 7 16.38 -1.04 17.95
N ALA A 8 16.13 -0.10 17.05
CA ALA A 8 14.83 0.03 16.41
C ALA A 8 14.67 -1.08 15.38
N ILE A 9 13.54 -1.79 15.38
CA ILE A 9 13.22 -2.79 14.38
C ILE A 9 12.16 -2.19 13.45
N VAL A 10 12.44 -2.21 12.15
CA VAL A 10 11.49 -1.82 11.11
C VAL A 10 11.09 -3.08 10.34
N VAL A 11 9.80 -3.35 10.25
CA VAL A 11 9.25 -4.53 9.57
C VAL A 11 8.57 -4.09 8.28
N GLY A 12 9.13 -4.52 7.15
CA GLY A 12 8.75 -4.10 5.80
C GLY A 12 9.70 -3.06 5.24
N ALA A 13 10.40 -3.40 4.16
CA ALA A 13 11.30 -2.55 3.38
C ALA A 13 10.60 -1.90 2.17
N GLY A 14 9.30 -1.64 2.28
CA GLY A 14 8.58 -0.75 1.38
C GLY A 14 8.98 0.73 1.56
N PRO A 15 8.36 1.65 0.80
CA PRO A 15 8.67 3.08 0.88
C PRO A 15 8.57 3.65 2.31
N ALA A 16 7.51 3.31 3.05
CA ALA A 16 7.33 3.79 4.43
C ALA A 16 8.42 3.29 5.37
N GLY A 17 8.74 1.99 5.33
CA GLY A 17 9.76 1.41 6.19
C GLY A 17 11.16 1.89 5.87
N LEU A 18 11.52 2.01 4.58
CA LEU A 18 12.80 2.59 4.16
C LEU A 18 12.94 4.04 4.65
N CYS A 19 11.91 4.87 4.47
CA CYS A 19 11.93 6.24 4.99
C CYS A 19 12.07 6.28 6.52
N ALA A 20 11.32 5.46 7.26
CA ALA A 20 11.44 5.38 8.72
C ALA A 20 12.86 4.97 9.17
N ALA A 21 13.42 3.95 8.52
CA ALA A 21 14.73 3.41 8.84
C ALA A 21 15.86 4.41 8.53
N ILE A 22 15.75 5.14 7.42
CA ILE A 22 16.66 6.23 7.07
C ILE A 22 16.62 7.33 8.13
N GLU A 23 15.44 7.74 8.60
CA GLU A 23 15.33 8.78 9.62
C GLU A 23 15.94 8.36 10.97
N LEU A 24 15.69 7.12 11.37
CA LEU A 24 16.30 6.53 12.57
C LEU A 24 17.83 6.48 12.46
N LYS A 25 18.37 6.00 11.32
CA LYS A 25 19.82 5.91 11.11
C LYS A 25 20.49 7.28 11.07
N LYS A 26 19.87 8.28 10.44
CA LYS A 26 20.37 9.68 10.44
C LYS A 26 20.45 10.27 11.84
N ALA A 27 19.55 9.88 12.75
CA ALA A 27 19.61 10.26 14.16
C ALA A 27 20.62 9.43 14.98
N GLY A 28 21.33 8.49 14.37
CA GLY A 28 22.32 7.65 15.07
C GLY A 28 21.71 6.50 15.88
N ALA A 29 20.46 6.11 15.61
CA ALA A 29 19.89 4.90 16.19
C ALA A 29 20.52 3.64 15.58
N SER A 30 20.61 2.56 16.37
CA SER A 30 20.83 1.22 15.82
C SER A 30 19.53 0.74 15.19
N VAL A 31 19.56 0.28 13.93
CA VAL A 31 18.36 -0.09 13.17
C VAL A 31 18.57 -1.42 12.49
N ILE A 32 17.58 -2.30 12.63
CA ILE A 32 17.45 -3.55 11.87
C ILE A 32 16.18 -3.43 11.02
N LEU A 33 16.34 -3.45 9.69
CA LEU A 33 15.25 -3.48 8.74
C LEU A 33 15.04 -4.91 8.26
N MET A 34 13.86 -5.47 8.45
CA MET A 34 13.51 -6.83 8.04
C MET A 34 12.44 -6.81 6.95
N ASP A 35 12.61 -7.64 5.92
CA ASP A 35 11.61 -7.83 4.87
C ASP A 35 11.58 -9.29 4.41
N GLU A 36 10.39 -9.82 4.13
CA GLU A 36 10.20 -11.20 3.67
C GLU A 36 10.66 -11.41 2.21
N ASN A 37 10.75 -10.33 1.42
CA ASN A 37 11.17 -10.42 0.03
C ASN A 37 12.69 -10.50 -0.08
N SER A 38 13.15 -11.16 -1.16
CA SER A 38 14.58 -11.24 -1.52
C SER A 38 15.19 -9.90 -1.96
N LYS A 39 14.37 -8.87 -2.16
CA LYS A 39 14.81 -7.51 -2.54
C LYS A 39 13.98 -6.46 -1.80
N PRO A 40 14.62 -5.39 -1.29
CA PRO A 40 13.92 -4.29 -0.65
C PRO A 40 13.23 -3.40 -1.69
N GLY A 41 12.31 -2.55 -1.24
CA GLY A 41 11.65 -1.54 -2.07
C GLY A 41 10.13 -1.61 -2.13
N GLY A 42 9.55 -2.76 -1.76
CA GLY A 42 8.11 -3.01 -1.83
C GLY A 42 7.53 -2.66 -3.20
N GLN A 43 6.42 -1.93 -3.20
CA GLN A 43 5.64 -1.68 -4.43
C GLN A 43 6.26 -0.64 -5.38
N LEU A 44 7.22 0.19 -4.94
CA LEU A 44 7.80 1.26 -5.78
C LEU A 44 8.43 0.74 -7.08
N PHE A 45 9.06 -0.44 -7.02
CA PHE A 45 9.73 -1.04 -8.19
C PHE A 45 8.78 -1.52 -9.28
N LYS A 46 7.48 -1.64 -8.96
CA LYS A 46 6.42 -1.93 -9.93
C LYS A 46 5.87 -0.65 -10.58
N GLN A 47 6.19 0.52 -10.04
CA GLN A 47 5.62 1.81 -10.46
C GLN A 47 6.49 2.50 -11.52
N ILE A 48 6.16 2.30 -12.79
CA ILE A 48 6.82 2.97 -13.93
C ILE A 48 6.19 4.32 -14.31
N HIS A 49 5.10 4.70 -13.65
CA HIS A 49 4.46 6.00 -13.85
C HIS A 49 5.19 7.09 -13.04
N LYS A 50 5.05 8.34 -13.47
CA LYS A 50 5.62 9.50 -12.77
C LYS A 50 4.72 9.89 -11.59
N PHE A 51 5.35 10.23 -10.47
CA PHE A 51 4.66 10.77 -9.30
C PHE A 51 4.15 12.19 -9.59
N PHE A 52 3.10 12.59 -8.89
CA PHE A 52 2.47 13.91 -8.99
C PHE A 52 2.59 14.65 -7.65
N GLY A 53 2.43 15.97 -7.69
CA GLY A 53 2.53 16.83 -6.52
C GLY A 53 3.65 17.85 -6.67
N SER A 54 4.34 18.14 -5.56
CA SER A 54 5.47 19.07 -5.52
C SER A 54 6.82 18.37 -5.74
N GLN A 55 7.90 19.14 -5.90
CA GLN A 55 9.24 18.57 -6.07
C GLN A 55 9.66 17.75 -4.86
N GLU A 56 9.27 18.17 -3.65
CA GLU A 56 9.52 17.45 -2.39
C GLU A 56 8.88 16.06 -2.40
N HIS A 57 7.72 15.92 -3.06
CA HIS A 57 7.03 14.64 -3.26
C HIS A 57 7.49 13.89 -4.52
N LYS A 58 8.67 14.24 -5.05
CA LYS A 58 9.30 13.60 -6.21
C LYS A 58 8.44 13.68 -7.48
N ALA A 59 7.68 14.77 -7.64
CA ALA A 59 6.87 14.97 -8.83
C ALA A 59 7.72 14.89 -10.11
N GLY A 60 7.23 14.13 -11.09
CA GLY A 60 7.92 13.89 -12.35
C GLY A 60 8.95 12.75 -12.34
N VAL A 61 9.30 12.21 -11.17
CA VAL A 61 10.18 11.04 -11.00
C VAL A 61 9.34 9.76 -11.05
N ARG A 62 9.90 8.68 -11.61
CA ARG A 62 9.21 7.38 -11.63
C ARG A 62 9.38 6.66 -10.29
N GLY A 63 8.38 5.90 -9.88
CA GLY A 63 8.42 5.20 -8.58
C GLY A 63 9.65 4.30 -8.41
N PHE A 64 10.06 3.58 -9.46
CA PHE A 64 11.27 2.73 -9.37
C PHE A 64 12.57 3.54 -9.23
N ASP A 65 12.65 4.77 -9.74
CA ASP A 65 13.80 5.65 -9.56
C ASP A 65 13.86 6.16 -8.11
N ILE A 66 12.71 6.54 -7.54
CA ILE A 66 12.59 6.87 -6.10
C ILE A 66 13.02 5.66 -5.24
N GLY A 67 12.58 4.45 -5.62
CA GLY A 67 12.99 3.23 -4.96
C GLY A 67 14.51 3.04 -4.97
N ARG A 68 15.17 3.26 -6.12
CA ARG A 68 16.64 3.19 -6.24
C ARG A 68 17.34 4.22 -5.35
N GLU A 69 16.83 5.44 -5.28
CA GLU A 69 17.37 6.49 -4.41
C GLU A 69 17.29 6.08 -2.93
N LEU A 70 16.14 5.59 -2.46
CA LEU A 70 15.96 5.14 -1.08
C LEU A 70 16.88 3.97 -0.73
N LEU A 71 17.07 3.02 -1.66
CA LEU A 71 17.99 1.91 -1.46
C LEU A 71 19.46 2.37 -1.40
N ALA A 72 19.87 3.28 -2.29
CA ALA A 72 21.22 3.85 -2.27
C ALA A 72 21.50 4.54 -0.93
N GLU A 73 20.58 5.39 -0.48
CA GLU A 73 20.70 6.09 0.80
C GLU A 73 20.76 5.10 1.99
N SER A 74 19.96 4.03 1.94
CA SER A 74 19.95 3.01 3.00
C SER A 74 21.28 2.23 3.07
N MET A 75 21.91 1.97 1.93
CA MET A 75 23.22 1.34 1.84
C MET A 75 24.34 2.27 2.33
N GLU A 76 24.33 3.54 1.93
CA GLU A 76 25.30 4.55 2.37
C GLU A 76 25.28 4.74 3.90
N LEU A 77 24.11 4.63 4.53
CA LEU A 77 23.94 4.72 5.98
C LEU A 77 24.38 3.45 6.75
N GLY A 78 24.80 2.38 6.06
CA GLY A 78 25.26 1.15 6.70
C GLY A 78 24.21 0.51 7.60
N MET A 79 22.98 0.37 7.10
CA MET A 79 21.85 -0.23 7.82
C MET A 79 21.96 -1.76 7.84
N ASP A 80 21.58 -2.41 8.96
CA ASP A 80 21.41 -3.87 9.02
C ASP A 80 20.10 -4.21 8.31
N VAL A 81 20.19 -4.68 7.07
CA VAL A 81 19.03 -5.05 6.24
C VAL A 81 19.00 -6.57 6.11
N ARG A 82 17.92 -7.18 6.59
CA ARG A 82 17.69 -8.62 6.59
C ARG A 82 16.53 -8.95 5.66
N LEU A 83 16.89 -9.36 4.46
CA LEU A 83 15.97 -9.83 3.43
C LEU A 83 15.67 -11.31 3.63
N ASP A 84 14.67 -11.83 2.90
CA ASP A 84 14.19 -13.20 3.08
C ASP A 84 13.92 -13.50 4.57
N THR A 85 13.46 -12.51 5.33
CA THR A 85 13.29 -12.59 6.78
C THR A 85 11.86 -12.25 7.14
N GLU A 86 11.08 -13.29 7.42
CA GLU A 86 9.67 -13.21 7.81
C GLU A 86 9.59 -12.89 9.30
N VAL A 87 8.97 -11.76 9.67
CA VAL A 87 8.59 -11.50 11.06
C VAL A 87 7.26 -12.19 11.31
N VAL A 88 7.25 -13.17 12.21
CA VAL A 88 6.10 -14.07 12.41
C VAL A 88 5.41 -13.87 13.77
N GLY A 89 5.98 -13.04 14.64
CA GLY A 89 5.36 -12.73 15.92
C GLY A 89 6.02 -11.58 16.67
N ILE A 90 5.24 -10.96 17.55
CA ILE A 90 5.68 -9.91 18.46
C ILE A 90 5.22 -10.31 19.86
N GLN A 91 6.17 -10.55 20.76
CA GLN A 91 5.91 -10.93 22.14
C GLN A 91 5.95 -9.70 23.06
N LYS A 92 5.53 -9.89 24.32
CA LYS A 92 5.54 -8.84 25.35
C LYS A 92 6.93 -8.20 25.45
N GLY A 93 6.95 -6.88 25.64
CA GLY A 93 8.20 -6.12 25.76
C GLY A 93 8.90 -5.83 24.42
N LEU A 94 8.16 -5.87 23.29
CA LEU A 94 8.66 -5.63 21.93
C LEU A 94 9.74 -6.63 21.50
N GLN A 95 9.61 -7.89 21.93
CA GLN A 95 10.48 -8.95 21.45
C GLN A 95 9.93 -9.49 20.11
N VAL A 96 10.67 -9.23 19.05
CA VAL A 96 10.31 -9.59 17.67
C VAL A 96 10.83 -10.98 17.36
N TRP A 97 9.94 -11.87 16.91
CA TRP A 97 10.28 -13.21 16.43
C TRP A 97 10.39 -13.20 14.90
N ALA A 98 11.58 -13.53 14.40
CA ALA A 98 11.89 -13.55 12.97
C ALA A 98 12.35 -14.94 12.52
N VAL A 99 12.01 -15.29 11.29
CA VAL A 99 12.41 -16.49 10.57
C VAL A 99 13.16 -16.07 9.30
N GLU A 100 14.47 -16.29 9.28
CA GLU A 100 15.36 -15.95 8.17
C GLU A 100 15.53 -17.16 7.24
N LYS A 101 15.28 -16.93 5.95
CA LYS A 101 15.37 -17.90 4.84
C LYS A 101 14.59 -19.20 5.04
N ARG A 102 13.63 -19.21 5.98
CA ARG A 102 12.92 -20.41 6.46
C ARG A 102 13.84 -21.50 7.02
N GLU A 103 15.05 -21.14 7.42
CA GLU A 103 16.06 -22.05 7.94
C GLU A 103 16.41 -21.74 9.39
N LYS A 104 16.31 -20.46 9.79
CA LYS A 104 16.77 -19.99 11.10
C LYS A 104 15.71 -19.14 11.77
N SER A 105 15.36 -19.49 13.00
CA SER A 105 14.41 -18.76 13.83
C SER A 105 15.11 -18.13 15.03
N TYR A 106 14.83 -16.86 15.32
CA TYR A 106 15.41 -16.15 16.46
C TYR A 106 14.52 -15.01 16.94
N THR A 107 14.77 -14.52 18.16
CA THR A 107 14.09 -13.36 18.74
C THR A 107 15.06 -12.20 18.97
N ILE A 108 14.56 -10.96 18.85
CA ILE A 108 15.32 -9.73 19.11
C ILE A 108 14.45 -8.76 19.91
N ASP A 109 15.01 -8.22 21.00
CA ASP A 109 14.35 -7.17 21.76
C ASP A 109 14.51 -5.81 21.07
N ALA A 110 13.39 -5.18 20.70
CA ALA A 110 13.39 -3.85 20.12
C ALA A 110 13.32 -2.76 21.20
N GLY A 111 13.97 -1.62 20.94
CA GLY A 111 13.74 -0.39 21.68
C GLY A 111 12.53 0.39 21.15
N ALA A 112 12.27 0.26 19.85
CA ALA A 112 11.09 0.75 19.15
C ALA A 112 10.79 -0.19 17.97
N LEU A 113 9.52 -0.36 17.65
CA LEU A 113 9.05 -1.21 16.56
C LEU A 113 8.23 -0.38 15.57
N ILE A 114 8.63 -0.39 14.31
CA ILE A 114 7.92 0.28 13.22
C ILE A 114 7.35 -0.80 12.32
N LEU A 115 6.02 -0.90 12.26
CA LEU A 115 5.30 -1.80 11.37
C LEU A 115 4.96 -1.07 10.08
N ALA A 116 5.59 -1.49 8.99
CA ALA A 116 5.42 -0.97 7.63
C ALA A 116 5.01 -2.11 6.67
N THR A 117 4.13 -3.00 7.14
CA THR A 117 3.73 -4.25 6.47
C THR A 117 2.82 -4.03 5.25
N GLY A 118 2.34 -2.81 5.03
CA GLY A 118 1.55 -2.44 3.86
C GLY A 118 0.13 -3.02 3.89
N ALA A 119 -0.36 -3.41 2.72
CA ALA A 119 -1.71 -3.91 2.49
C ALA A 119 -1.72 -4.96 1.38
N THR A 120 -2.75 -5.79 1.37
CA THR A 120 -2.97 -6.86 0.38
C THR A 120 -4.12 -6.51 -0.56
N GLU A 121 -4.06 -7.00 -1.79
CA GLU A 121 -5.13 -6.79 -2.78
C GLU A 121 -6.38 -7.57 -2.42
N ASN A 122 -7.54 -6.93 -2.56
CA ASN A 122 -8.82 -7.58 -2.33
C ASN A 122 -9.12 -8.57 -3.47
N ALA A 123 -9.51 -9.78 -3.10
CA ALA A 123 -10.08 -10.74 -4.04
C ALA A 123 -11.56 -10.41 -4.32
N LEU A 124 -12.05 -10.77 -5.50
CA LEU A 124 -13.47 -10.73 -5.85
C LEU A 124 -13.92 -12.14 -6.26
N SER A 125 -14.87 -12.70 -5.51
CA SER A 125 -15.39 -14.04 -5.79
C SER A 125 -16.54 -13.97 -6.80
N PHE A 126 -16.45 -14.77 -7.86
CA PHE A 126 -17.48 -14.95 -8.88
C PHE A 126 -17.28 -16.32 -9.55
N PRO A 127 -18.31 -17.00 -10.08
CA PRO A 127 -18.12 -18.25 -10.82
C PRO A 127 -17.00 -18.17 -11.87
N GLY A 128 -16.02 -19.06 -11.80
CA GLY A 128 -14.85 -19.06 -12.70
C GLY A 128 -13.67 -18.20 -12.26
N TRP A 129 -13.73 -17.50 -11.11
CA TRP A 129 -12.63 -16.65 -10.62
C TRP A 129 -11.30 -17.38 -10.32
N THR A 130 -11.32 -18.71 -10.27
CA THR A 130 -10.13 -19.56 -10.09
C THR A 130 -9.53 -20.05 -11.40
N LEU A 131 -10.14 -19.72 -12.55
CA LEU A 131 -9.60 -20.10 -13.87
C LEU A 131 -8.24 -19.42 -14.11
N PRO A 132 -7.27 -20.13 -14.71
CA PRO A 132 -6.05 -19.50 -15.21
C PRO A 132 -6.37 -18.31 -16.12
N GLY A 133 -5.76 -17.15 -15.86
CA GLY A 133 -6.06 -15.88 -16.52
C GLY A 133 -6.78 -14.87 -15.62
N VAL A 134 -7.42 -15.32 -14.53
CA VAL A 134 -7.91 -14.40 -13.48
C VAL A 134 -6.78 -14.10 -12.49
N MET A 135 -6.51 -12.82 -12.24
CA MET A 135 -5.47 -12.38 -11.30
C MET A 135 -5.76 -10.97 -10.75
N THR A 136 -5.06 -10.57 -9.70
CA THR A 136 -5.10 -9.18 -9.22
C THR A 136 -4.32 -8.24 -10.15
N ALA A 137 -4.66 -6.95 -10.12
CA ALA A 137 -3.97 -5.96 -10.94
C ALA A 137 -2.50 -5.78 -10.54
N GLY A 138 -2.15 -5.92 -9.26
CA GLY A 138 -0.78 -5.92 -8.77
C GLY A 138 0.02 -7.15 -9.23
N CYS A 139 -0.63 -8.31 -9.37
CA CYS A 139 -0.02 -9.48 -10.01
C CYS A 139 0.30 -9.18 -11.49
N ALA A 140 -0.69 -8.72 -12.25
CA ALA A 140 -0.50 -8.31 -13.65
C ALA A 140 0.60 -7.25 -13.80
N GLN A 141 0.63 -6.27 -12.90
CA GLN A 141 1.65 -5.24 -12.85
C GLN A 141 3.05 -5.81 -12.59
N THR A 142 3.16 -6.79 -11.68
CA THR A 142 4.42 -7.47 -11.37
C THR A 142 4.94 -8.21 -12.61
N LEU A 143 4.06 -8.94 -13.31
CA LEU A 143 4.40 -9.64 -14.54
C LEU A 143 4.96 -8.69 -15.60
N ILE A 144 4.25 -7.60 -15.92
CA ILE A 144 4.66 -6.69 -17.01
C ILE A 144 5.86 -5.79 -16.64
N ASN A 145 5.92 -5.27 -15.41
CA ASN A 145 6.91 -4.25 -15.06
C ASN A 145 8.20 -4.84 -14.48
N VAL A 146 8.10 -5.97 -13.76
CA VAL A 146 9.25 -6.62 -13.12
C VAL A 146 9.75 -7.78 -13.98
N HIS A 147 8.86 -8.70 -14.34
CA HIS A 147 9.25 -9.91 -15.08
C HIS A 147 9.26 -9.75 -16.61
N ARG A 148 8.71 -8.65 -17.13
CA ARG A 148 8.58 -8.39 -18.58
C ARG A 148 7.78 -9.48 -19.30
N VAL A 149 6.79 -10.04 -18.62
CA VAL A 149 5.87 -11.06 -19.14
C VAL A 149 4.50 -10.42 -19.31
N LEU A 150 3.91 -10.57 -20.49
CA LEU A 150 2.53 -10.14 -20.73
C LEU A 150 1.58 -11.18 -20.13
N PRO A 151 0.65 -10.81 -19.23
CA PRO A 151 -0.24 -11.77 -18.55
C PRO A 151 -1.27 -12.41 -19.50
N GLY A 152 -1.64 -11.69 -20.55
CA GLY A 152 -2.57 -12.11 -21.59
C GLY A 152 -2.66 -11.03 -22.68
N LYS A 153 -3.32 -11.35 -23.80
CA LYS A 153 -3.42 -10.45 -24.95
C LYS A 153 -4.65 -9.57 -24.91
N ARG A 154 -5.76 -10.02 -24.32
CA ARG A 154 -7.02 -9.28 -24.26
C ARG A 154 -7.60 -9.29 -22.85
N VAL A 155 -7.50 -8.14 -22.18
CA VAL A 155 -7.69 -8.01 -20.74
C VAL A 155 -9.01 -7.31 -20.41
N LEU A 156 -9.80 -7.88 -19.51
CA LEU A 156 -10.84 -7.15 -18.76
C LEU A 156 -10.25 -6.61 -17.45
N MET A 157 -10.37 -5.30 -17.21
CA MET A 157 -10.02 -4.70 -15.91
C MET A 157 -11.28 -4.49 -15.06
N VAL A 158 -11.32 -5.10 -13.88
CA VAL A 158 -12.40 -4.97 -12.91
C VAL A 158 -11.97 -4.00 -11.81
N GLY A 159 -12.56 -2.80 -11.81
CA GLY A 159 -12.24 -1.70 -10.90
C GLY A 159 -11.55 -0.54 -11.62
N SER A 160 -12.05 0.67 -11.39
CA SER A 160 -11.55 1.90 -12.04
C SER A 160 -10.76 2.82 -11.12
N GLY A 161 -10.40 2.37 -9.92
CA GLY A 161 -9.51 3.08 -9.01
C GLY A 161 -8.11 3.30 -9.61
N ASN A 162 -7.27 4.09 -8.93
CA ASN A 162 -5.93 4.44 -9.45
C ASN A 162 -5.12 3.22 -9.90
N VAL A 163 -5.08 2.15 -9.09
CA VAL A 163 -4.41 0.89 -9.46
C VAL A 163 -4.96 0.35 -10.78
N GLY A 164 -6.28 0.17 -10.89
CA GLY A 164 -6.92 -0.40 -12.08
C GLY A 164 -6.61 0.38 -13.35
N VAL A 165 -6.74 1.72 -13.33
CA VAL A 165 -6.50 2.54 -14.53
C VAL A 165 -5.03 2.74 -14.86
N ILE A 166 -4.15 2.76 -13.86
CA ILE A 166 -2.70 2.81 -14.08
C ILE A 166 -2.23 1.49 -14.70
N VAL A 167 -2.65 0.35 -14.15
CA VAL A 167 -2.27 -0.97 -14.66
C VAL A 167 -2.87 -1.21 -16.04
N ALA A 168 -4.14 -0.84 -16.28
CA ALA A 168 -4.74 -0.90 -17.61
C ALA A 168 -3.91 -0.13 -18.65
N TYR A 169 -3.46 1.08 -18.32
CA TYR A 169 -2.59 1.85 -19.22
C TYR A 169 -1.23 1.17 -19.44
N GLN A 170 -0.64 0.57 -18.40
CA GLN A 170 0.64 -0.13 -18.51
C GLN A 170 0.50 -1.42 -19.36
N LEU A 171 -0.63 -2.12 -19.28
CA LEU A 171 -0.94 -3.26 -20.14
C LEU A 171 -1.02 -2.84 -21.61
N LEU A 172 -1.68 -1.72 -21.92
CA LEU A 172 -1.69 -1.13 -23.27
C LEU A 172 -0.26 -0.82 -23.75
N GLN A 173 0.57 -0.20 -22.89
CA GLN A 173 1.96 0.10 -23.22
C GLN A 173 2.83 -1.15 -23.43
N ALA A 174 2.48 -2.26 -22.77
CA ALA A 174 3.15 -3.55 -22.92
C ALA A 174 2.65 -4.34 -24.16
N GLY A 175 1.61 -3.85 -24.86
CA GLY A 175 1.09 -4.45 -26.08
C GLY A 175 -0.13 -5.35 -25.90
N ALA A 176 -0.77 -5.38 -24.73
CA ALA A 176 -2.09 -6.00 -24.57
C ALA A 176 -3.20 -5.08 -25.10
N ASP A 177 -4.29 -5.70 -25.56
CA ASP A 177 -5.59 -5.06 -25.74
C ASP A 177 -6.32 -5.03 -24.39
N VAL A 178 -6.87 -3.88 -24.00
CA VAL A 178 -7.74 -3.79 -22.82
C VAL A 178 -9.17 -3.68 -23.33
N ALA A 179 -9.89 -4.80 -23.26
CA ALA A 179 -11.24 -4.95 -23.78
C ALA A 179 -12.22 -3.95 -23.16
N ALA A 180 -12.14 -3.77 -21.84
CA ALA A 180 -12.91 -2.79 -21.08
C ALA A 180 -12.32 -2.57 -19.69
N VAL A 181 -12.66 -1.42 -19.09
CA VAL A 181 -12.58 -1.21 -17.64
C VAL A 181 -13.99 -1.12 -17.08
N ILE A 182 -14.33 -1.96 -16.11
CA ILE A 182 -15.65 -1.95 -15.45
C ILE A 182 -15.54 -1.39 -14.03
N GLU A 183 -16.59 -0.72 -13.57
CA GLU A 183 -16.68 -0.10 -12.26
C GLU A 183 -18.09 -0.29 -11.69
N ALA A 184 -18.17 -0.81 -10.47
CA ALA A 184 -19.45 -1.04 -9.81
C ALA A 184 -20.10 0.29 -9.41
N ALA A 185 -19.31 1.30 -9.03
CA ALA A 185 -19.80 2.64 -8.73
C ALA A 185 -20.38 3.35 -9.98
N PRO A 186 -21.30 4.32 -9.82
CA PRO A 186 -21.86 5.09 -10.94
C PRO A 186 -20.87 6.10 -11.54
N ARG A 187 -19.63 6.15 -11.06
CA ARG A 187 -18.58 7.07 -11.50
C ARG A 187 -17.21 6.40 -11.38
N LEU A 188 -16.26 6.86 -12.20
CA LEU A 188 -14.89 6.38 -12.16
C LEU A 188 -14.18 6.80 -10.86
N GLY A 189 -13.40 5.89 -10.28
CA GLY A 189 -12.70 6.11 -9.01
C GLY A 189 -11.30 6.72 -9.15
N GLY A 190 -10.60 6.46 -10.27
CA GLY A 190 -9.23 6.90 -10.48
C GLY A 190 -9.10 8.37 -10.90
N TYR A 191 -7.90 8.94 -10.75
CA TYR A 191 -7.63 10.34 -11.13
C TYR A 191 -7.87 10.59 -12.62
N GLY A 192 -8.42 11.75 -12.93
CA GLY A 192 -8.75 12.19 -14.29
C GLY A 192 -7.59 12.05 -15.27
N VAL A 193 -6.37 12.32 -14.81
CA VAL A 193 -5.15 12.21 -15.64
C VAL A 193 -4.82 10.77 -16.05
N HIS A 194 -5.21 9.77 -15.26
CA HIS A 194 -5.00 8.36 -15.58
C HIS A 194 -6.17 7.80 -16.39
N THR A 195 -7.41 8.09 -15.98
CA THR A 195 -8.61 7.67 -16.71
C THR A 195 -8.63 8.23 -18.13
N ALA A 196 -8.22 9.50 -18.33
CA ALA A 196 -8.17 10.12 -19.65
C ALA A 196 -7.17 9.44 -20.60
N LYS A 197 -6.04 8.94 -20.12
CA LYS A 197 -5.04 8.23 -20.95
C LYS A 197 -5.60 6.92 -21.49
N VAL A 198 -6.26 6.15 -20.62
CA VAL A 198 -6.91 4.88 -20.99
C VAL A 198 -8.05 5.14 -21.98
N ARG A 199 -8.93 6.11 -21.70
CA ARG A 199 -10.03 6.50 -22.60
C ARG A 199 -9.53 6.96 -23.99
N ARG A 200 -8.48 7.77 -24.03
CA ARG A 200 -7.89 8.27 -25.29
C ARG A 200 -7.27 7.14 -26.12
N SER A 201 -6.95 6.01 -25.50
CA SER A 201 -6.46 4.81 -26.17
C SER A 201 -7.60 3.94 -26.74
N GLY A 202 -8.86 4.40 -26.67
CA GLY A 202 -10.02 3.71 -27.23
C GLY A 202 -10.70 2.71 -26.29
N VAL A 203 -10.19 2.54 -25.07
CA VAL A 203 -10.73 1.56 -24.11
C VAL A 203 -12.09 2.02 -23.57
N PRO A 204 -13.14 1.19 -23.68
CA PRO A 204 -14.45 1.50 -23.13
C PRO A 204 -14.46 1.39 -21.60
N PHE A 205 -15.27 2.24 -20.97
CA PHE A 205 -15.54 2.20 -19.54
C PHE A 205 -17.01 1.92 -19.29
N HIS A 206 -17.30 0.96 -18.41
CA HIS A 206 -18.67 0.65 -17.98
C HIS A 206 -18.80 0.90 -16.48
N VAL A 207 -19.44 2.00 -16.11
CA VAL A 207 -19.84 2.30 -14.72
C VAL A 207 -21.13 1.56 -14.38
N SER A 208 -21.46 1.48 -13.09
CA SER A 208 -22.58 0.68 -12.60
C SER A 208 -22.59 -0.72 -13.19
N SER A 209 -21.41 -1.34 -13.31
CA SER A 209 -21.22 -2.66 -13.94
C SER A 209 -20.24 -3.52 -13.14
N THR A 210 -20.53 -4.81 -13.04
CA THR A 210 -19.67 -5.80 -12.37
C THR A 210 -19.50 -7.06 -13.22
N ILE A 211 -18.52 -7.87 -12.85
CA ILE A 211 -18.31 -9.20 -13.42
C ILE A 211 -19.26 -10.20 -12.74
N LEU A 212 -19.92 -11.03 -13.53
CA LEU A 212 -20.78 -12.12 -13.06
C LEU A 212 -20.08 -13.47 -13.07
N LYS A 213 -19.34 -13.76 -14.14
CA LYS A 213 -18.60 -15.02 -14.27
C LYS A 213 -17.47 -14.90 -15.30
N ALA A 214 -16.50 -15.79 -15.16
CA ALA A 214 -15.54 -16.11 -16.20
C ALA A 214 -15.85 -17.51 -16.74
N GLU A 215 -15.72 -17.69 -18.05
CA GLU A 215 -15.95 -18.95 -18.75
C GLU A 215 -14.71 -19.32 -19.57
N GLY A 216 -14.48 -20.62 -19.69
CA GLY A 216 -13.42 -21.20 -20.50
C GLY A 216 -13.09 -22.62 -20.05
N SER A 217 -12.38 -23.35 -20.92
CA SER A 217 -12.11 -24.78 -20.72
C SER A 217 -10.87 -25.05 -19.88
N GLN A 218 -9.76 -24.38 -20.19
CA GLN A 218 -8.47 -24.50 -19.51
C GLN A 218 -7.99 -23.18 -18.88
N SER A 219 -8.44 -22.07 -19.44
CA SER A 219 -8.15 -20.70 -19.02
C SER A 219 -9.37 -19.84 -19.31
N VAL A 220 -9.35 -18.58 -18.90
CA VAL A 220 -10.39 -17.62 -19.30
C VAL A 220 -10.43 -17.50 -20.83
N GLU A 221 -11.63 -17.57 -21.40
CA GLU A 221 -11.93 -17.31 -22.81
C GLU A 221 -13.00 -16.22 -22.95
N VAL A 222 -13.90 -16.11 -21.97
CA VAL A 222 -14.98 -15.12 -21.93
C VAL A 222 -15.19 -14.59 -20.50
N ALA A 223 -15.43 -13.29 -20.38
CA ALA A 223 -15.96 -12.68 -19.17
C ALA A 223 -17.39 -12.21 -19.41
N VAL A 224 -18.31 -12.55 -18.51
CA VAL A 224 -19.69 -12.07 -18.53
C VAL A 224 -19.82 -10.97 -17.49
N ILE A 225 -20.22 -9.78 -17.95
CA ILE A 225 -20.46 -8.60 -17.12
C ILE A 225 -21.95 -8.27 -17.11
N ALA A 226 -22.42 -7.54 -16.12
CA ALA A 226 -23.79 -7.01 -16.08
C ALA A 226 -23.83 -5.66 -15.38
N LYS A 227 -24.92 -4.91 -15.61
CA LYS A 227 -25.19 -3.70 -14.84
C LYS A 227 -25.57 -4.05 -13.41
N VAL A 228 -25.31 -3.13 -12.48
CA VAL A 228 -25.71 -3.25 -11.08
C VAL A 228 -26.61 -2.10 -10.64
N ASP A 229 -27.48 -2.38 -9.67
CA ASP A 229 -28.33 -1.38 -9.01
C ASP A 229 -27.57 -0.56 -7.94
N GLU A 230 -28.27 0.34 -7.24
CA GLU A 230 -27.69 1.17 -6.17
C GLU A 230 -27.19 0.37 -4.96
N ARG A 231 -27.59 -0.89 -4.82
CA ARG A 231 -27.14 -1.83 -3.80
C ARG A 231 -26.07 -2.78 -4.33
N PHE A 232 -25.56 -2.53 -5.53
CA PHE A 232 -24.59 -3.34 -6.25
C PHE A 232 -25.07 -4.75 -6.61
N ASN A 233 -26.38 -4.99 -6.66
CA ASN A 233 -26.91 -6.26 -7.15
C ASN A 233 -26.94 -6.26 -8.68
N PRO A 234 -26.53 -7.36 -9.33
CA PRO A 234 -26.71 -7.54 -10.78
C PRO A 234 -28.15 -7.35 -11.22
N ILE A 235 -28.37 -6.63 -12.32
CA ILE A 235 -29.67 -6.43 -12.95
C ILE A 235 -29.86 -7.50 -14.03
N PRO A 236 -30.81 -8.46 -13.87
CA PRO A 236 -31.04 -9.51 -14.86
C PRO A 236 -31.41 -8.95 -16.23
N GLY A 237 -30.94 -9.60 -17.29
CA GLY A 237 -31.18 -9.19 -18.68
C GLY A 237 -30.24 -8.09 -19.19
N THR A 238 -29.26 -7.68 -18.39
CA THR A 238 -28.23 -6.70 -18.78
C THR A 238 -26.86 -7.34 -19.05
N GLU A 239 -26.83 -8.68 -19.08
CA GLU A 239 -25.60 -9.45 -19.26
C GLU A 239 -24.99 -9.18 -20.63
N THR A 240 -23.67 -9.05 -20.67
CA THR A 240 -22.90 -8.90 -21.90
C THR A 240 -21.64 -9.74 -21.79
N SER A 241 -21.33 -10.48 -22.85
CA SER A 241 -20.13 -11.32 -22.93
C SER A 241 -19.00 -10.59 -23.64
N LEU A 242 -17.79 -10.70 -23.10
CA LEU A 242 -16.56 -10.15 -23.66
C LEU A 242 -15.55 -11.28 -23.84
N GLU A 243 -15.06 -11.50 -25.06
CA GLU A 243 -14.01 -12.50 -25.35
C GLU A 243 -12.66 -12.08 -24.77
N VAL A 244 -12.22 -12.58 -23.64
CA VAL A 244 -10.99 -12.13 -22.98
C VAL A 244 -10.16 -13.34 -22.58
N ASP A 245 -8.83 -13.20 -22.57
CA ASP A 245 -7.94 -14.25 -22.08
C ASP A 245 -7.38 -13.94 -20.68
N THR A 246 -7.67 -12.75 -20.14
CA THR A 246 -7.22 -12.33 -18.83
C THR A 246 -8.22 -11.39 -18.16
N ILE A 247 -8.39 -11.55 -16.85
CA ILE A 247 -9.22 -10.69 -16.00
C ILE A 247 -8.36 -10.18 -14.86
N CYS A 248 -8.18 -8.87 -14.78
CA CYS A 248 -7.45 -8.21 -13.70
C CYS A 248 -8.43 -7.62 -12.68
N ILE A 249 -8.24 -7.94 -11.40
CA ILE A 249 -9.07 -7.47 -10.29
C ILE A 249 -8.35 -6.34 -9.55
N ALA A 250 -8.99 -5.17 -9.45
CA ALA A 250 -8.50 -3.96 -8.80
C ALA A 250 -9.57 -3.31 -7.90
N VAL A 251 -10.14 -4.10 -6.97
CA VAL A 251 -11.32 -3.73 -6.16
C VAL A 251 -11.00 -3.29 -4.73
N GLY A 252 -9.81 -2.75 -4.52
CA GLY A 252 -9.36 -2.22 -3.24
C GLY A 252 -8.23 -3.03 -2.60
N LEU A 253 -7.78 -2.54 -1.45
CA LEU A 253 -6.69 -3.08 -0.65
C LEU A 253 -7.15 -3.19 0.81
N THR A 254 -6.66 -4.20 1.51
CA THR A 254 -6.89 -4.42 2.94
C THR A 254 -5.56 -4.29 3.71
N PRO A 255 -5.47 -3.41 4.72
CA PRO A 255 -4.29 -3.27 5.59
C PRO A 255 -3.80 -4.63 6.16
N SER A 256 -2.48 -4.86 6.16
CA SER A 256 -1.86 -6.08 6.71
C SER A 256 -1.63 -5.94 8.22
N ILE A 257 -2.67 -6.22 8.99
CA ILE A 257 -2.77 -5.92 10.43
C ILE A 257 -2.27 -7.03 11.37
N GLU A 258 -1.84 -8.17 10.84
CA GLU A 258 -1.57 -9.39 11.61
C GLU A 258 -0.53 -9.14 12.71
N LEU A 259 0.60 -8.51 12.36
CA LEU A 259 1.65 -8.18 13.33
C LEU A 259 1.22 -7.12 14.34
N ALA A 260 0.44 -6.11 13.93
CA ALA A 260 -0.10 -5.13 14.86
C ALA A 260 -1.07 -5.78 15.86
N SER A 261 -1.86 -6.77 15.41
CA SER A 261 -2.75 -7.55 16.26
C SER A 261 -1.96 -8.38 17.27
N LEU A 262 -0.91 -9.08 16.82
CA LEU A 262 -0.02 -9.86 17.70
C LEU A 262 0.72 -8.97 18.71
N ALA A 263 1.07 -7.73 18.33
CA ALA A 263 1.65 -6.75 19.25
C ALA A 263 0.65 -6.23 20.31
N GLY A 264 -0.65 -6.48 20.13
CA GLY A 264 -1.71 -6.01 21.03
C GLY A 264 -2.19 -4.59 20.72
N CYS A 265 -1.97 -4.09 19.50
CA CYS A 265 -2.53 -2.80 19.08
C CYS A 265 -4.06 -2.86 19.05
N GLU A 266 -4.69 -1.80 19.55
CA GLU A 266 -6.13 -1.59 19.40
C GLU A 266 -6.45 -1.39 17.92
N MET A 267 -7.53 -2.01 17.44
CA MET A 267 -7.97 -1.93 16.05
C MET A 267 -9.18 -1.02 15.92
N MET A 268 -9.34 -0.42 14.75
CA MET A 268 -10.52 0.35 14.38
C MET A 268 -10.90 0.07 12.93
N TYR A 269 -12.17 0.29 12.59
CA TYR A 269 -12.69 0.06 11.23
C TYR A 269 -12.95 1.40 10.52
N VAL A 270 -12.22 1.64 9.44
CA VAL A 270 -12.32 2.86 8.62
C VAL A 270 -12.43 2.47 7.13
N PRO A 271 -13.66 2.33 6.58
CA PRO A 271 -13.89 1.88 5.20
C PRO A 271 -13.12 2.68 4.15
N GLU A 272 -12.98 3.99 4.35
CA GLU A 272 -12.32 4.89 3.42
C GLU A 272 -10.81 4.68 3.32
N LEU A 273 -10.23 3.94 4.27
CA LEU A 273 -8.80 3.63 4.39
C LEU A 273 -8.52 2.12 4.23
N GLY A 274 -9.47 1.35 3.66
CA GLY A 274 -9.28 -0.08 3.41
C GLY A 274 -9.84 -1.00 4.51
N GLY A 275 -10.57 -0.45 5.50
CA GLY A 275 -11.28 -1.23 6.49
C GLY A 275 -10.57 -1.27 7.84
N THR A 276 -10.34 -2.47 8.39
CA THR A 276 -9.75 -2.64 9.72
C THR A 276 -8.26 -2.27 9.70
N MET A 277 -7.84 -1.42 10.63
CA MET A 277 -6.46 -0.95 10.78
C MET A 277 -6.12 -0.69 12.26
N PRO A 278 -4.84 -0.74 12.66
CA PRO A 278 -4.41 -0.33 13.99
C PRO A 278 -4.72 1.15 14.26
N ARG A 279 -5.25 1.44 15.44
CA ARG A 279 -5.45 2.81 15.93
C ARG A 279 -4.08 3.45 16.16
N HIS A 280 -3.93 4.70 15.70
CA HIS A 280 -2.72 5.48 15.87
C HIS A 280 -3.02 6.96 16.08
N ASP A 281 -2.08 7.70 16.67
CA ASP A 281 -2.17 9.14 16.84
C ASP A 281 -1.62 9.93 15.63
N GLU A 282 -1.57 11.26 15.73
CA GLU A 282 -1.09 12.15 14.67
C GLU A 282 0.39 11.98 14.32
N PHE A 283 1.16 11.30 15.16
CA PHE A 283 2.58 10.97 14.97
C PHE A 283 2.80 9.49 14.67
N LEU A 284 1.71 8.78 14.37
CA LEU A 284 1.66 7.38 13.99
C LEU A 284 2.11 6.40 15.09
N ARG A 285 2.02 6.84 16.35
CA ARG A 285 2.19 5.98 17.51
C ARG A 285 0.91 5.18 17.69
N SER A 286 1.04 3.85 17.79
CA SER A 286 -0.11 2.98 18.07
C SER A 286 -0.55 3.07 19.53
N SER A 287 -1.59 2.32 19.90
CA SER A 287 -1.99 2.18 21.32
C SER A 287 -0.96 1.46 22.19
N VAL A 288 0.00 0.75 21.60
CA VAL A 288 1.08 0.04 22.32
C VAL A 288 2.31 0.94 22.36
N PRO A 289 2.81 1.32 23.56
CA PRO A 289 4.00 2.15 23.68
C PRO A 289 5.21 1.55 22.97
N GLY A 290 5.89 2.38 22.16
CA GLY A 290 7.06 1.97 21.38
C GLY A 290 6.73 1.28 20.06
N VAL A 291 5.45 1.07 19.72
CA VAL A 291 5.02 0.55 18.41
C VAL A 291 4.43 1.68 17.56
N TYR A 292 4.94 1.80 16.33
CA TYR A 292 4.50 2.75 15.32
C TYR A 292 3.98 1.99 14.09
N VAL A 293 3.00 2.55 13.39
CA VAL A 293 2.37 1.93 12.21
C VAL A 293 2.38 2.92 11.04
N VAL A 294 2.93 2.54 9.89
CA VAL A 294 3.20 3.49 8.78
C VAL A 294 2.89 2.94 7.40
N GLY A 295 2.44 3.81 6.49
CA GLY A 295 2.03 3.40 5.15
C GLY A 295 0.67 2.70 5.17
N ASP A 296 0.43 1.79 4.23
CA ASP A 296 -0.93 1.28 4.01
C ASP A 296 -1.49 0.44 5.18
N ILE A 297 -0.66 -0.05 6.12
CA ILE A 297 -1.14 -0.64 7.37
C ILE A 297 -1.86 0.40 8.24
N ALA A 298 -1.39 1.64 8.22
CA ALA A 298 -2.02 2.77 8.91
C ALA A 298 -3.22 3.33 8.12
N GLY A 299 -3.68 2.65 7.08
CA GLY A 299 -4.75 3.08 6.20
C GLY A 299 -4.25 3.33 4.79
N VAL A 300 -4.92 2.71 3.81
CA VAL A 300 -4.51 2.69 2.40
C VAL A 300 -4.56 4.09 1.79
N GLU A 301 -3.40 4.57 1.32
CA GLU A 301 -3.28 5.85 0.63
C GLU A 301 -2.34 5.73 -0.60
N GLU A 302 -1.57 6.78 -0.89
CA GLU A 302 -0.61 6.83 -1.99
C GLU A 302 0.81 6.62 -1.46
N ALA A 303 1.72 6.15 -2.32
CA ALA A 303 3.12 5.94 -1.96
C ALA A 303 3.81 7.20 -1.40
N SER A 304 3.44 8.39 -1.87
CA SER A 304 3.95 9.67 -1.32
C SER A 304 3.55 9.87 0.14
N THR A 305 2.31 9.53 0.49
CA THR A 305 1.83 9.59 1.87
C THR A 305 2.61 8.58 2.72
N ALA A 306 2.76 7.34 2.23
CA ALA A 306 3.49 6.30 2.93
C ALA A 306 4.94 6.69 3.27
N MET A 307 5.64 7.37 2.33
CA MET A 307 7.00 7.89 2.59
C MET A 307 7.01 8.94 3.71
N GLU A 308 6.12 9.94 3.67
CA GLU A 308 6.08 10.99 4.70
C GLU A 308 5.61 10.45 6.07
N GLU A 309 4.69 9.48 6.08
CA GLU A 309 4.30 8.75 7.29
C GLU A 309 5.49 7.98 7.90
N GLY A 310 6.26 7.28 7.05
CA GLY A 310 7.51 6.63 7.45
C GLY A 310 8.49 7.61 8.09
N ARG A 311 8.72 8.76 7.46
CA ARG A 311 9.60 9.81 8.01
C ARG A 311 9.12 10.29 9.38
N LEU A 312 7.82 10.56 9.51
CA LEU A 312 7.24 11.07 10.76
C LEU A 312 7.42 10.08 11.91
N ALA A 313 7.10 8.80 11.70
CA ALA A 313 7.31 7.78 12.73
C ALA A 313 8.79 7.60 13.07
N GLY A 314 9.68 7.62 12.06
CA GLY A 314 11.12 7.52 12.26
C GLY A 314 11.69 8.65 13.14
N ILE A 315 11.24 9.90 12.92
CA ILE A 315 11.58 11.06 13.75
C ILE A 315 11.13 10.85 15.20
N HIS A 316 9.89 10.45 15.42
CA HIS A 316 9.34 10.26 16.77
C HIS A 316 9.90 9.03 17.48
N ALA A 317 10.25 7.98 16.75
CA ALA A 317 10.94 6.80 17.28
C ALA A 317 12.40 7.13 17.64
N ALA A 318 13.10 7.92 16.84
CA ALA A 318 14.45 8.39 17.18
C ALA A 318 14.46 9.23 18.46
N PHE A 319 13.49 10.12 18.62
CA PHE A 319 13.32 10.92 19.82
C PHE A 319 13.03 10.04 21.06
N SER A 320 12.12 9.07 20.95
CA SER A 320 11.78 8.17 22.07
C SER A 320 12.96 7.29 22.49
N LEU A 321 13.85 6.94 21.56
CA LEU A 321 15.10 6.22 21.82
C LEU A 321 16.22 7.10 22.39
N GLY A 322 16.00 8.41 22.56
CA GLY A 322 17.01 9.36 23.01
C GLY A 322 18.12 9.63 22.00
N CYS A 323 17.87 9.39 20.71
CA CYS A 323 18.80 9.62 19.61
C CYS A 323 18.61 10.98 18.92
N MET A 324 17.53 11.70 19.26
CA MET A 324 17.22 13.03 18.75
C MET A 324 16.81 13.94 19.91
N ASP A 325 17.25 15.20 19.89
CA ASP A 325 16.80 16.19 20.86
C ASP A 325 15.40 16.74 20.51
N GLU A 326 14.75 17.37 21.48
CA GLU A 326 13.38 17.83 21.33
C GLU A 326 13.22 18.97 20.30
N ALA A 327 14.22 19.85 20.18
CA ALA A 327 14.15 20.98 19.25
C ALA A 327 14.23 20.48 17.80
N THR A 328 15.20 19.62 17.50
CA THR A 328 15.34 18.95 16.21
C THR A 328 14.09 18.13 15.88
N MET A 329 13.56 17.36 16.84
CA MET A 329 12.33 16.59 16.63
C MET A 329 11.16 17.49 16.23
N LYS A 330 10.90 18.57 16.96
CA LYS A 330 9.78 19.49 16.67
C LYS A 330 9.90 20.15 15.29
N GLU A 331 11.10 20.61 14.93
CA GLU A 331 11.35 21.22 13.62
C GLU A 331 11.02 20.26 12.48
N ARG A 332 11.61 19.05 12.52
CA ARG A 332 11.46 18.04 11.48
C ARG A 332 10.03 17.49 11.39
N THR A 333 9.36 17.36 12.54
CA THR A 333 7.93 17.02 12.60
C THR A 333 7.08 18.08 11.92
N GLY A 334 7.34 19.38 12.19
CA GLY A 334 6.61 20.47 11.55
C GLY A 334 6.77 20.51 10.02
N GLU A 335 7.97 20.23 9.51
CA GLU A 335 8.19 20.07 8.07
C GLU A 335 7.44 18.90 7.46
N THR A 336 7.52 17.74 8.10
CA THR A 336 6.93 16.49 7.60
C THR A 336 5.41 16.57 7.61
N ILE A 337 4.80 17.14 8.66
CA ILE A 337 3.35 17.38 8.73
C ILE A 337 2.89 18.32 7.61
N ARG A 338 3.63 19.39 7.31
CA ARG A 338 3.29 20.30 6.20
C ARG A 338 3.27 19.57 4.85
N ARG A 339 4.26 18.71 4.60
CA ARG A 339 4.33 17.87 3.39
C ARG A 339 3.17 16.89 3.32
N LEU A 340 2.92 16.16 4.40
CA LEU A 340 1.81 15.22 4.51
C LEU A 340 0.45 15.89 4.31
N TRP A 341 0.24 17.08 4.86
CA TRP A 341 -0.98 17.86 4.64
C TRP A 341 -1.16 18.29 3.19
N ALA A 342 -0.09 18.69 2.51
CA ALA A 342 -0.16 19.04 1.09
C ALA A 342 -0.65 17.86 0.22
N LEU A 343 -0.33 16.62 0.59
CA LEU A 343 -0.80 15.41 -0.10
C LEU A 343 -2.28 15.08 0.15
N ARG A 344 -2.80 15.50 1.31
CA ARG A 344 -4.19 15.26 1.74
C ARG A 344 -5.16 16.39 1.36
N GLN A 345 -4.66 17.46 0.75
CA GLN A 345 -5.49 18.55 0.24
C GLN A 345 -6.07 18.25 -1.15
N GLY A 346 -7.21 18.89 -1.45
CA GLY A 346 -7.89 18.81 -2.74
C GLY A 346 -8.93 17.70 -2.89
N MET A 347 -9.63 17.71 -4.02
CA MET A 347 -10.83 16.88 -4.29
C MET A 347 -10.62 15.38 -4.07
N PHE A 348 -9.42 14.86 -4.33
CA PHE A 348 -9.11 13.44 -4.18
C PHE A 348 -8.50 13.09 -2.81
N GLY A 349 -7.99 14.07 -2.08
CA GLY A 349 -7.39 13.91 -0.74
C GLY A 349 -8.41 14.09 0.39
N GLU A 350 -9.46 14.89 0.18
CA GLU A 350 -10.42 15.29 1.21
C GLU A 350 -11.08 14.11 1.94
N LYS A 351 -11.53 13.09 1.20
CA LYS A 351 -12.14 11.88 1.80
C LYS A 351 -11.15 11.18 2.75
N ARG A 352 -9.89 11.04 2.36
CA ARG A 352 -8.83 10.42 3.17
C ARG A 352 -8.43 11.33 4.33
N HIS A 353 -8.38 12.64 4.11
CA HIS A 353 -8.11 13.64 5.14
C HIS A 353 -9.13 13.59 6.28
N LEU A 354 -10.42 13.61 5.93
CA LEU A 354 -11.51 13.48 6.90
C LEU A 354 -11.46 12.13 7.62
N ALA A 355 -11.16 11.04 6.90
CA ALA A 355 -10.99 9.72 7.51
C ALA A 355 -9.82 9.71 8.51
N LYS A 356 -8.66 10.25 8.15
CA LYS A 356 -7.49 10.35 9.03
C LYS A 356 -7.70 11.28 10.22
N LYS A 357 -8.48 12.35 10.09
CA LYS A 357 -8.91 13.16 11.24
C LYS A 357 -9.69 12.33 12.25
N ARG A 358 -10.64 11.52 11.81
CA ARG A 358 -11.39 10.61 12.71
C ARG A 358 -10.50 9.56 13.38
N VAL A 359 -9.42 9.13 12.74
CA VAL A 359 -8.43 8.23 13.36
C VAL A 359 -7.71 8.90 14.53
N VAL A 360 -7.35 10.17 14.35
CA VAL A 360 -6.55 10.95 15.31
C VAL A 360 -7.40 11.57 16.42
N GLU A 361 -8.63 11.99 16.11
CA GLU A 361 -9.57 12.52 17.08
C GLU A 361 -10.00 11.39 18.02
N LYS A 362 -9.58 11.47 19.30
CA LYS A 362 -10.07 10.58 20.36
C LYS A 362 -11.60 10.50 20.27
N GLU A 363 -12.17 9.31 20.16
CA GLU A 363 -13.55 9.06 20.57
C GLU A 363 -13.67 9.34 22.08
N GLY A 364 -13.80 10.61 22.44
CA GLY A 364 -14.48 11.05 23.65
C GLY A 364 -15.97 10.85 23.44
N GLY A 365 -16.42 9.59 23.44
CA GLY A 365 -17.81 9.25 23.18
C GLY A 365 -18.08 7.80 23.52
N ASN A 366 -18.71 7.57 24.67
CA ASN A 366 -19.19 6.28 25.13
C ASN A 366 -19.80 5.43 23.99
N LEU A 367 -19.20 4.28 23.72
CA LEU A 367 -19.94 3.14 23.19
C LEU A 367 -20.68 2.50 24.36
N ARG A 368 -21.98 2.81 24.47
CA ARG A 368 -22.97 1.98 25.17
C ARG A 368 -23.75 1.17 24.16
#